data_AF-A0A382XFQ3-F1
#
_entry.id   AF-A0A382XFQ3-F1
#
_cell.length_a   1.000
_cell.length_b   1.000
_cell.length_c   1.000
_cell.angle_alpha   90.00
_cell.angle_beta   90.00
_cell.angle_gamma   90.00
#
_symmetry.space_group_name_H-M   'P 1'
#
loop_
_entity.id
_entity.type
_entity.pdbx_description
1 polymer ?
#
loop_
_entity_poly.entity_id
_entity_poly.type
_entity_poly.pdbx_seq_one_letter_code
_entity_poly.pdbx_strand_id
1 'polypeptide(L)' 'MKIALTCPASLPATQFGGILFLSIYIAKYLSNIGHEVTIYTSNLDFANNASTFNKKLLSQEK' A
#
# COMPACT_ATOMS: atom_id res chain seq x y z
N MET A 1 -15.70 -2.99 11.61
CA MET A 1 -15.00 -1.80 12.12
C MET A 1 -14.39 -1.04 10.95
N LYS A 2 -14.07 0.25 11.12
CA LYS A 2 -13.26 1.00 10.15
C LYS A 2 -11.78 0.84 10.53
N ILE A 3 -10.97 0.34 9.62
CA ILE A 3 -9.56 0.01 9.87
C ILE A 3 -8.68 0.72 8.84
N ALA A 4 -7.70 1.49 9.31
CA ALA A 4 -6.68 2.10 8.46
C ALA A 4 -5.36 1.34 8.62
N LEU A 5 -4.82 0.85 7.51
CA LEU A 5 -3.49 0.24 7.44
C LEU A 5 -2.54 1.24 6.78
N THR A 6 -1.33 1.39 7.32
CA THR A 6 -0.28 2.22 6.72
C THR A 6 0.83 1.31 6.22
N CYS A 7 1.22 1.48 4.95
CA CYS A 7 2.28 0.70 4.33
C CYS A 7 3.27 1.67 3.66
N PRO A 8 4.58 1.57 3.92
CA PRO A 8 5.54 2.46 3.27
C PRO A 8 5.66 2.22 1.76
N ALA A 9 5.28 1.04 1.27
CA ALA A 9 5.35 0.67 -0.14
C ALA A 9 3.99 0.81 -0.84
N SER A 10 4.02 1.15 -2.13
CA SER A 10 2.85 1.16 -3.03
C SER A 10 3.07 0.18 -4.19
N LEU A 11 2.00 -0.25 -4.85
CA LEU A 11 2.16 -0.94 -6.13
C LEU A 11 2.68 0.05 -7.19
N PRO A 12 3.41 -0.40 -8.22
CA PRO A 12 3.87 -1.78 -8.48
C PRO A 12 5.23 -2.12 -7.86
N ALA A 13 5.61 -1.58 -6.68
CA ALA A 13 6.97 -1.70 -6.14
C ALA A 13 7.36 -3.15 -5.79
N THR A 14 8.11 -3.79 -6.69
CA THR A 14 8.57 -5.19 -6.59
C THR A 14 9.64 -5.40 -5.51
N GLN A 15 10.50 -4.40 -5.25
CA GLN A 15 11.60 -4.52 -4.28
C GLN A 15 11.12 -4.65 -2.82
N PHE A 16 9.89 -4.25 -2.50
CA PHE A 16 9.31 -4.32 -1.15
C PHE A 16 8.20 -5.36 -1.04
N GLY A 17 8.19 -6.34 -1.94
CA GLY A 17 7.10 -7.30 -2.10
C GLY A 17 6.58 -7.86 -0.77
N GLY A 18 7.46 -8.29 0.13
CA GLY A 18 7.06 -8.90 1.41
C GLY A 18 6.12 -8.03 2.26
N ILE A 19 6.51 -6.78 2.53
CA ILE A 19 5.70 -5.88 3.38
C ILE A 19 4.41 -5.45 2.68
N LEU A 20 4.48 -5.17 1.38
CA LEU A 20 3.32 -4.76 0.59
C LEU A 20 2.29 -5.90 0.47
N PHE A 21 2.75 -7.12 0.14
CA PHE A 21 1.87 -8.28 0.05
C PHE A 21 1.26 -8.65 1.41
N LEU A 22 2.00 -8.48 2.51
CA LEU A 22 1.45 -8.66 3.85
C LEU A 22 0.33 -7.64 4.13
N SER A 23 0.55 -6.35 3.86
CA SER A 23 -0.48 -5.32 4.05
C SER A 23 -1.74 -5.60 3.21
N ILE A 24 -1.57 -5.99 1.95
CA ILE A 24 -2.68 -6.37 1.05
C ILE A 24 -3.41 -7.61 1.60
N TYR A 25 -2.67 -8.62 2.05
CA TYR A 25 -3.25 -9.86 2.57
C TYR A 25 -4.08 -9.60 3.84
N ILE A 26 -3.54 -8.84 4.80
CA ILE A 26 -4.26 -8.43 6.01
C ILE A 26 -5.52 -7.64 5.63
N ALA A 27 -5.41 -6.67 4.73
CA ALA A 27 -6.56 -5.88 4.29
C ALA A 27 -7.66 -6.75 3.67
N LYS A 28 -7.27 -7.69 2.80
CA LYS A 28 -8.20 -8.63 2.16
C LYS A 28 -8.87 -9.54 3.17
N TYR A 29 -8.12 -10.09 4.12
CA TYR A 29 -8.68 -10.92 5.18
C TYR A 29 -9.70 -10.13 6.04
N LEU A 30 -9.34 -8.93 6.49
CA LEU A 30 -10.20 -8.07 7.29
C LEU A 30 -11.47 -7.63 6.52
N SER A 31 -11.33 -7.32 5.23
CA SER A 31 -12.47 -7.02 4.35
C SER A 31 -13.42 -8.21 4.23
N ASN A 32 -12.89 -9.43 4.10
CA ASN A 32 -13.70 -10.64 3.96
C ASN A 32 -14.53 -10.96 5.23
N ILE A 33 -14.06 -10.54 6.40
CA ILE A 33 -14.80 -10.71 7.67
C ILE A 33 -15.70 -9.51 8.01
N GLY A 34 -15.96 -8.62 7.05
CA GLY A 34 -16.93 -7.53 7.17
C GLY A 34 -16.38 -6.24 7.78
N HIS A 35 -15.06 -6.00 7.73
CA HIS A 35 -14.48 -4.72 8.11
C HIS A 35 -14.31 -3.79 6.89
N GLU A 36 -14.49 -2.49 7.11
CA GLU A 36 -14.17 -1.45 6.12
C GLU A 36 -12.70 -1.11 6.30
N VAL A 37 -11.89 -1.44 5.29
CA VAL A 37 -10.42 -1.30 5.37
C VAL A 37 -9.94 -0.33 4.31
N THR A 38 -9.05 0.58 4.69
CA THR A 38 -8.33 1.46 3.77
C THR A 38 -6.83 1.30 4.00
N ILE A 39 -6.08 1.10 2.92
CA ILE A 39 -4.62 1.08 2.96
C ILE A 39 -4.13 2.45 2.49
N TYR A 40 -3.35 3.12 3.33
CA TYR A 40 -2.60 4.32 2.97
C TYR A 40 -1.17 3.93 2.65
N THR A 41 -0.73 4.29 1.45
CA THR A 41 0.63 4.06 0.98
C THR A 41 1.36 5.37 0.75
N SER A 42 2.66 5.29 0.51
CA SER A 42 3.47 6.43 0.09
C SER A 42 3.77 6.34 -1.40
N ASN A 43 3.82 7.48 -2.08
CA ASN A 43 4.33 7.57 -3.44
C ASN A 43 5.85 7.71 -3.48
N LEU A 44 6.59 7.25 -2.47
CA LEU A 44 8.05 7.29 -2.46
C LEU A 44 8.61 6.38 -3.56
N ASP A 45 9.54 6.91 -4.36
CA ASP A 45 10.07 6.23 -5.54
C ASP A 45 11.22 5.28 -5.19
N PHE A 46 10.95 4.25 -4.38
CA PHE A 46 12.01 3.34 -3.97
C PHE A 46 12.71 2.62 -5.13
N ALA A 47 12.06 2.47 -6.28
CA ALA A 47 12.62 1.80 -7.46
C ALA A 47 13.73 2.62 -8.11
N ASN A 48 13.60 3.95 -8.12
CA ASN A 48 14.56 4.85 -8.78
C ASN A 48 15.44 5.62 -7.79
N ASN A 49 14.89 6.10 -6.67
CA ASN A 49 15.63 6.66 -5.53
C ASN A 49 14.74 6.82 -4.27
N ALA A 50 15.26 6.43 -3.10
CA ALA A 50 14.50 6.50 -1.84
C ALA A 50 14.33 7.92 -1.24
N SER A 51 14.67 8.98 -1.99
CA SER A 51 14.64 10.37 -1.52
C SER A 51 13.65 11.26 -2.28
N THR A 52 12.92 10.72 -3.26
CA THR A 52 11.93 11.48 -4.03
C THR A 52 10.57 10.80 -4.04
N PHE A 53 9.54 11.61 -4.23
CA PHE A 53 8.17 11.16 -4.39
C PHE A 53 7.78 11.15 -5.87
N ASN A 54 7.28 10.01 -6.34
CA ASN A 54 6.78 9.83 -7.68
C ASN A 54 5.38 10.47 -7.81
N LYS A 55 5.32 11.69 -8.35
CA LYS A 55 4.06 12.42 -8.61
C LYS A 55 3.22 11.83 -9.75
N LYS A 56 3.76 10.85 -10.50
CA LYS A 56 3.01 10.16 -11.56
C LYS A 56 2.17 9.01 -11.03
N LEU A 57 2.42 8.57 -9.79
CA LEU A 57 1.57 7.57 -9.14
C LEU A 57 0.18 8.15 -8.87
N LEU A 58 -0.83 7.31 -9.05
CA LEU A 58 -2.21 7.68 -8.78
C LEU A 58 -2.39 7.89 -7.27
N SER A 59 -3.21 8.86 -6.89
CA SER A 59 -3.56 9.09 -5.48
C SER A 59 -4.45 7.99 -4.90
N GLN A 60 -5.08 7.19 -5.75
CA GLN A 60 -5.93 6.07 -5.35
C GLN A 60 -5.78 4.94 -6.37
N GLU A 61 -5.53 3.74 -5.87
CA GLU A 61 -5.57 2.50 -6.65
C GLU A 61 -6.95 1.85 -6.51
N LYS A 62 -7.36 1.07 -7.52
CA LYS A 62 -8.65 0.37 -7.56
C LYS A 62 -8.49 -1.09 -7.19
#